data_AF-A0A2E2AFJ6-F1
#
_entry.id   AF-A0A2E2AFJ6-F1
#
_cell.length_a   1.000
_cell.length_b   1.000
_cell.length_c   1.000
_cell.angle_alpha   90.00
_cell.angle_beta   90.00
_cell.angle_gamma   90.00
#
_symmetry.space_group_name_H-M   'P 1'
#
loop_
_entity.id
_entity.type
_entity.pdbx_description
1 polymer ?
#
loop_
_entity_poly.entity_id
_entity_poly.type
_entity_poly.pdbx_seq_one_letter_code
_entity_poly.pdbx_strand_id
1 'polypeptide(L)'
;MPHQVHIKKKWAISDNLATPESAYMQRREFLKGTALTTLATMGVLYGCGPSSAPNVLPEIKWTELDKSIYPAKRNLTYELDRPITDEKIASTYNNFYEFGAEKIDPVHYAHKLNQRPWTVQVSGLVNKPMTFDIDDLLKSMPIEERVLRLRCVEAWAMAVPWTGFALSELLKRVEP
;
A
#
# COMPACT_ATOMS: atom_id res chain seq x y z
N MET A 1 69.00 24.76 17.09
CA MET A 1 68.02 23.68 17.35
C MET A 1 66.88 23.86 16.35
N PRO A 2 66.54 22.88 15.51
CA PRO A 2 65.49 23.07 14.51
C PRO A 2 64.12 23.14 15.18
N HIS A 3 63.31 24.14 14.83
CA HIS A 3 61.92 24.26 15.26
C HIS A 3 61.09 23.16 14.60
N GLN A 4 60.51 22.28 15.41
CA GLN A 4 59.60 21.23 14.93
C GLN A 4 58.19 21.83 14.81
N VAL A 5 57.72 22.04 13.58
CA VAL A 5 56.36 22.54 13.30
C VAL A 5 55.38 21.37 13.40
N HIS A 6 54.50 21.38 14.41
CA HIS A 6 53.42 20.40 14.53
C HIS A 6 52.21 20.81 13.68
N ILE A 7 52.03 20.15 12.54
CA ILE A 7 50.84 20.31 11.70
C ILE A 7 49.77 19.32 12.19
N LYS A 8 48.63 19.81 12.68
CA LYS A 8 47.51 18.96 13.10
C LYS A 8 46.97 18.18 11.89
N LYS A 9 46.72 16.87 12.09
CA LYS A 9 46.13 16.00 11.07
C LYS A 9 44.70 16.43 10.78
N LYS A 10 44.22 16.31 9.53
CA LYS A 10 42.89 16.76 9.10
C LYS A 10 41.72 16.17 9.91
N TRP A 11 41.89 15.01 10.52
CA TRP A 11 40.89 14.34 11.35
C TRP A 11 40.93 14.74 12.84
N ALA A 12 41.94 15.50 13.26
CA ALA A 12 42.05 16.00 14.64
C ALA A 12 41.16 17.23 14.82
N ILE A 13 39.85 16.98 14.84
CA ILE A 13 38.81 17.97 15.08
C ILE A 13 38.87 18.42 16.55
N SER A 14 38.55 19.69 16.81
CA SER A 14 38.53 20.24 18.17
C SER A 14 37.35 19.69 18.97
N ASP A 15 37.59 19.30 20.22
CA ASP A 15 36.53 18.92 21.17
C ASP A 15 35.52 20.04 21.42
N ASN A 16 35.88 21.30 21.13
CA ASN A 16 34.93 22.42 21.18
C ASN A 16 33.79 22.32 20.16
N LEU A 17 33.89 21.43 19.16
CA LEU A 17 32.79 21.13 18.23
C LEU A 17 31.86 20.03 18.77
N ALA A 18 32.24 19.34 19.85
CA ALA A 18 31.35 18.42 20.53
C ALA A 18 30.31 19.22 21.33
N THR A 19 29.06 18.74 21.34
CA THR A 19 28.04 19.31 22.21
C THR A 19 28.50 19.19 23.67
N PRO A 20 28.45 20.27 24.48
CA PRO A 20 28.81 20.20 25.88
C PRO A 20 28.02 19.10 26.61
N GLU A 21 28.70 18.32 27.45
CA GLU A 21 28.08 17.21 28.18
C GLU A 21 26.89 17.66 29.02
N SER A 22 26.98 18.83 29.66
CA SER A 22 25.87 19.41 30.43
C SER A 22 24.62 19.65 29.58
N ALA A 23 24.78 20.06 28.32
CA ALA A 23 23.67 20.21 27.38
C ALA A 23 23.14 18.86 26.89
N TYR A 24 24.03 17.88 26.64
CA TYR A 24 23.64 16.52 26.29
C TYR A 24 22.85 15.82 27.41
N MET A 25 23.29 15.97 28.66
CA MET A 25 22.68 15.34 29.83
C MET A 25 21.29 15.92 30.16
N GLN A 26 21.04 17.19 29.81
CA GLN A 26 19.74 17.85 29.97
C GLN A 26 18.70 17.47 28.90
N ARG A 27 19.08 16.69 27.87
CA ARG A 27 18.17 16.20 26.80
C ARG A 27 16.88 15.60 27.34
N ARG A 28 16.95 14.81 28.41
CA ARG A 28 15.78 14.13 29.00
C ARG A 28 14.82 15.10 29.69
N GLU A 29 15.32 16.20 30.26
CA GLU A 29 14.49 17.22 30.87
C GLU A 29 13.80 18.08 29.81
N PHE A 30 14.52 18.43 28.74
CA PHE A 30 13.91 19.08 27.57
C PHE A 30 12.77 18.26 26.97
N LEU A 31 12.98 16.96 26.74
CA LEU A 31 11.94 16.05 26.23
C LEU A 31 10.73 15.91 27.18
N LYS A 32 10.96 15.93 28.50
CA LYS A 32 9.87 15.91 29.49
C LYS A 32 9.11 17.24 29.52
N GLY A 33 9.80 18.37 29.40
CA GLY A 33 9.19 19.70 29.38
C GLY A 33 8.35 19.97 28.13
N THR A 34 8.78 19.47 26.96
CA THR A 34 8.01 19.59 25.71
C THR A 34 6.84 18.61 25.63
N ALA A 35 6.90 17.46 26.32
CA ALA A 35 5.80 16.49 26.35
C ALA A 35 4.47 17.09 26.87
N LEU A 36 4.54 18.00 27.86
CA LEU A 36 3.36 18.66 28.41
C LEU A 36 2.72 19.67 27.44
N THR A 37 3.50 20.36 26.63
CA THR A 37 2.98 21.35 25.66
C THR A 37 2.47 20.69 24.37
N THR A 38 3.03 19.55 23.97
CA THR A 38 2.54 18.78 22.81
C THR A 38 1.20 18.09 23.05
N LEU A 39 0.90 17.63 24.28
CA LEU A 39 -0.37 16.96 24.58
C LEU A 39 -1.60 17.88 24.39
N ALA A 40 -1.47 19.17 24.68
CA ALA A 40 -2.56 20.14 24.52
C ALA A 40 -2.82 20.53 23.05
N THR A 41 -1.84 20.36 22.16
CA THR A 41 -1.93 20.74 20.74
C THR A 41 -2.22 19.57 19.81
N MET A 42 -1.98 18.32 20.23
CA MET A 42 -2.28 17.12 19.44
C MET A 42 -3.79 16.95 19.15
N GLY A 43 -4.68 17.37 20.06
CA GLY A 43 -6.13 17.26 19.85
C GLY A 43 -6.67 18.13 18.70
N VAL A 44 -5.91 19.14 18.26
CA VAL A 44 -6.29 20.05 17.17
C VAL A 44 -5.67 19.64 15.83
N LEU A 45 -4.65 18.76 15.85
CA LEU A 45 -3.90 18.34 14.66
C LEU A 45 -4.33 16.98 14.07
N TYR A 46 -5.15 16.20 14.78
CA TYR A 46 -5.87 15.09 14.15
C TYR A 46 -6.99 15.70 13.28
N GLY A 47 -6.66 15.92 12.00
CA GLY A 47 -7.61 16.41 11.01
C GLY A 47 -8.89 15.57 10.97
N CYS A 48 -9.98 16.18 10.49
CA CYS A 48 -11.33 15.61 10.37
C CYS A 48 -11.43 14.42 9.38
N GLY A 49 -10.66 13.36 9.60
CA GLY A 49 -10.72 12.09 8.88
C GLY A 49 -11.42 11.00 9.69
N PRO A 50 -11.81 9.89 9.04
CA PRO A 50 -12.43 8.76 9.71
C PRO A 50 -11.47 8.18 10.74
N SER A 51 -11.96 7.97 11.96
CA SER A 51 -11.14 7.47 13.07
C SER A 51 -11.17 5.95 13.21
N SER A 52 -12.06 5.26 12.49
CA SER A 52 -12.23 3.80 12.55
C SER A 52 -12.77 3.24 11.23
N ALA A 53 -12.51 1.95 10.98
CA ALA A 53 -13.12 1.22 9.88
C ALA A 53 -14.64 1.09 10.12
N PRO A 54 -15.47 1.07 9.05
CA PRO A 54 -16.91 0.93 9.20
C PRO A 54 -17.27 -0.43 9.82
N ASN A 55 -18.32 -0.45 10.64
CA ASN A 55 -18.77 -1.68 11.31
C ASN A 55 -19.31 -2.71 10.32
N VAL A 56 -19.96 -2.22 9.26
CA VAL A 56 -20.53 -2.99 8.15
C VAL A 56 -19.83 -2.57 6.87
N LEU A 57 -19.42 -3.54 6.05
CA LEU A 57 -18.80 -3.25 4.76
C LEU A 57 -19.82 -2.60 3.81
N PRO A 58 -19.40 -1.68 2.94
CA PRO A 58 -20.27 -1.12 1.92
C PRO A 58 -20.91 -2.21 1.06
N GLU A 59 -22.18 -2.03 0.68
CA GLU A 59 -22.87 -2.96 -0.21
C GLU A 59 -22.22 -2.98 -1.60
N ILE A 60 -21.91 -4.17 -2.11
CA ILE A 60 -21.34 -4.37 -3.45
C ILE A 60 -22.47 -4.51 -4.47
N LYS A 61 -22.50 -3.60 -5.46
CA LYS A 61 -23.45 -3.68 -6.58
C LYS A 61 -22.88 -4.55 -7.70
N TRP A 62 -23.23 -5.82 -7.69
CA TRP A 62 -22.81 -6.79 -8.70
C TRP A 62 -23.59 -6.65 -10.01
N THR A 63 -22.88 -6.66 -11.14
CA THR A 63 -23.52 -6.82 -12.46
C THR A 63 -23.92 -8.27 -12.71
N GLU A 64 -24.76 -8.52 -13.71
CA GLU A 64 -25.11 -9.88 -14.12
C GLU A 64 -23.88 -10.67 -14.61
N LEU A 65 -22.93 -9.98 -15.26
CA LEU A 65 -21.67 -10.60 -15.66
C LEU A 65 -20.86 -11.03 -14.43
N ASP A 66 -20.70 -10.15 -13.44
CA ASP A 66 -19.90 -10.48 -12.25
C ASP A 66 -20.47 -11.69 -11.51
N LYS A 67 -21.82 -11.77 -11.38
CA LYS A 67 -22.51 -12.93 -10.78
C LYS A 67 -22.30 -14.22 -11.56
N SER A 68 -22.11 -14.13 -12.89
CA SER A 68 -21.85 -15.31 -13.72
C SER A 68 -20.41 -15.83 -13.61
N ILE A 69 -19.48 -14.97 -13.18
CA ILE A 69 -18.05 -15.28 -13.07
C ILE A 69 -17.66 -15.65 -11.63
N TYR A 70 -18.29 -15.04 -10.63
CA TYR A 70 -17.96 -15.21 -9.23
C TYR A 70 -18.97 -16.12 -8.51
N PRO A 71 -18.51 -17.09 -7.67
CA PRO A 71 -17.12 -17.43 -7.41
C PRO A 71 -16.48 -18.21 -8.57
N ALA A 72 -15.24 -17.86 -8.89
CA ALA A 72 -14.50 -18.55 -9.94
C ALA A 72 -14.00 -19.92 -9.47
N LYS A 73 -13.70 -20.81 -10.43
CA LYS A 73 -13.13 -22.12 -10.11
C LYS A 73 -11.73 -21.95 -9.50
N ARG A 74 -11.52 -22.49 -8.31
CA ARG A 74 -10.20 -22.50 -7.65
C ARG A 74 -9.18 -23.32 -8.44
N ASN A 75 -8.02 -22.71 -8.70
CA ASN A 75 -6.85 -23.39 -9.23
C ASN A 75 -6.02 -23.97 -8.09
N LEU A 76 -6.04 -25.30 -7.97
CA LEU A 76 -5.36 -26.04 -6.89
C LEU A 76 -3.84 -26.03 -6.99
N THR A 77 -3.26 -25.49 -8.07
CA THR A 77 -1.81 -25.29 -8.16
C THR A 77 -1.32 -24.22 -7.19
N TYR A 78 -2.19 -23.27 -6.81
CA TYR A 78 -1.87 -22.14 -5.94
C TYR A 78 -2.36 -22.42 -4.51
N GLU A 79 -1.58 -23.20 -3.78
CA GLU A 79 -1.86 -23.54 -2.38
C GLU A 79 -1.19 -22.54 -1.42
N LEU A 80 -1.79 -22.37 -0.23
CA LEU A 80 -1.22 -21.60 0.86
C LEU A 80 -0.95 -22.50 2.07
N ASP A 81 0.10 -22.17 2.79
CA ASP A 81 0.50 -22.76 4.08
C ASP A 81 -0.07 -22.00 5.29
N ARG A 82 -1.01 -21.06 5.06
CA ARG A 82 -1.60 -20.22 6.10
C ARG A 82 -3.10 -20.00 5.87
N PRO A 83 -3.88 -19.71 6.93
CA PRO A 83 -5.28 -19.36 6.79
C PRO A 83 -5.49 -18.13 5.92
N ILE A 84 -6.62 -18.12 5.20
CA ILE A 84 -7.11 -16.95 4.46
C ILE A 84 -7.32 -15.80 5.46
N THR A 85 -6.91 -14.59 5.08
CA THR A 85 -7.17 -13.38 5.85
C THR A 85 -8.66 -13.08 5.86
N ASP A 86 -9.20 -12.74 7.02
CA ASP A 86 -10.60 -12.34 7.17
C ASP A 86 -10.96 -11.25 6.14
N GLU A 87 -12.09 -11.43 5.45
CA GLU A 87 -12.54 -10.54 4.39
C GLU A 87 -12.61 -9.09 4.87
N LYS A 88 -13.11 -8.86 6.09
CA LYS A 88 -13.23 -7.51 6.67
C LYS A 88 -11.87 -6.83 6.76
N ILE A 89 -10.82 -7.57 7.11
CA ILE A 89 -9.45 -7.03 7.17
C ILE A 89 -8.92 -6.79 5.75
N ALA A 90 -9.11 -7.73 4.84
CA ALA A 90 -8.66 -7.60 3.46
C ALA A 90 -9.31 -6.43 2.71
N SER A 91 -10.55 -6.09 3.06
CA SER A 91 -11.34 -5.03 2.43
C SER A 91 -11.31 -3.67 3.17
N THR A 92 -10.65 -3.59 4.34
CA THR A 92 -10.58 -2.33 5.12
C THR A 92 -9.17 -1.86 5.45
N TYR A 93 -8.15 -2.72 5.36
CA TYR A 93 -6.75 -2.37 5.60
C TYR A 93 -6.00 -2.32 4.27
N ASN A 94 -6.08 -1.17 3.58
CA ASN A 94 -5.62 -1.03 2.20
C ASN A 94 -4.70 0.17 2.04
N ASN A 95 -3.79 0.09 1.07
CA ASN A 95 -3.05 1.25 0.57
C ASN A 95 -3.64 1.63 -0.78
N PHE A 96 -4.40 2.72 -0.82
CA PHE A 96 -4.92 3.27 -2.08
C PHE A 96 -4.95 4.80 -1.98
N TYR A 97 -3.82 5.42 -2.32
CA TYR A 97 -3.51 6.82 -1.99
C TYR A 97 -4.43 7.82 -2.67
N GLU A 98 -4.98 7.47 -3.83
CA GLU A 98 -6.03 8.22 -4.54
C GLU A 98 -7.29 8.43 -3.69
N PHE A 99 -7.48 7.59 -2.67
CA PHE A 99 -8.59 7.65 -1.73
C PHE A 99 -8.17 7.94 -0.30
N GLY A 100 -6.93 8.37 -0.04
CA GLY A 100 -6.43 8.77 1.28
C GLY A 100 -5.16 8.03 1.70
N ALA A 101 -4.49 8.59 2.72
CA ALA A 101 -3.18 8.12 3.16
C ALA A 101 -3.26 7.11 4.32
N GLU A 102 -4.37 7.13 5.08
CA GLU A 102 -4.59 6.19 6.17
C GLU A 102 -5.11 4.86 5.65
N LYS A 103 -4.78 3.77 6.35
CA LYS A 103 -5.12 2.39 5.93
C LYS A 103 -6.62 2.16 5.75
N ILE A 104 -7.45 2.93 6.45
CA ILE A 104 -8.90 2.83 6.44
C ILE A 104 -9.57 3.84 5.51
N ASP A 105 -8.85 4.82 4.97
CA ASP A 105 -9.45 5.81 4.07
C ASP A 105 -10.07 5.16 2.81
N PRO A 106 -9.43 4.15 2.16
CA PRO A 106 -10.00 3.54 0.96
C PRO A 106 -11.38 2.95 1.16
N VAL A 107 -11.66 2.27 2.28
CA VAL A 107 -12.99 1.68 2.51
C VAL A 107 -14.07 2.75 2.68
N HIS A 108 -13.71 3.95 3.14
CA HIS A 108 -14.64 5.09 3.27
C HIS A 108 -14.87 5.82 1.95
N TYR A 109 -13.87 5.88 1.05
CA TYR A 109 -13.91 6.79 -0.09
C TYR A 109 -13.87 6.13 -1.48
N ALA A 110 -13.40 4.89 -1.61
CA ALA A 110 -13.22 4.22 -2.91
C ALA A 110 -14.55 3.94 -3.65
N HIS A 111 -15.68 3.95 -2.95
CA HIS A 111 -17.02 3.82 -3.56
C HIS A 111 -17.35 4.95 -4.56
N LYS A 112 -16.58 6.04 -4.54
CA LYS A 112 -16.69 7.14 -5.52
C LYS A 112 -16.10 6.80 -6.88
N LEU A 113 -15.31 5.73 -6.99
CA LEU A 113 -14.74 5.28 -8.25
C LEU A 113 -15.83 4.66 -9.13
N ASN A 114 -16.06 5.24 -10.30
CA ASN A 114 -16.89 4.60 -11.32
C ASN A 114 -16.08 3.48 -11.99
N GLN A 115 -16.40 2.24 -11.64
CA GLN A 115 -15.72 1.06 -12.19
C GLN A 115 -16.30 0.60 -13.53
N ARG A 116 -17.44 1.16 -13.95
CA ARG A 116 -18.09 0.90 -15.25
C ARG A 116 -18.77 2.15 -15.82
N PRO A 117 -18.72 2.37 -17.14
CA PRO A 117 -17.89 1.64 -18.11
C PRO A 117 -16.39 1.85 -17.85
N TRP A 118 -15.56 0.87 -18.20
CA TRP A 118 -14.11 0.95 -18.00
C TRP A 118 -13.36 0.35 -19.17
N THR A 119 -12.26 0.99 -19.54
CA THR A 119 -11.49 0.66 -20.71
C THR A 119 -10.05 0.35 -20.33
N VAL A 120 -9.52 -0.77 -20.82
CA VAL A 120 -8.13 -1.19 -20.62
C VAL A 120 -7.40 -1.10 -21.95
N GLN A 121 -6.43 -0.18 -22.05
CA GLN A 121 -5.58 -0.05 -23.23
C GLN A 121 -4.24 -0.78 -23.01
N VAL A 122 -3.85 -1.58 -24.00
CA VAL A 122 -2.54 -2.23 -24.08
C VAL A 122 -1.80 -1.67 -25.29
N SER A 123 -0.70 -0.98 -25.04
CA SER A 123 0.12 -0.28 -26.04
C SER A 123 1.62 -0.45 -25.73
N GLY A 124 2.50 0.20 -26.50
CA GLY A 124 3.95 0.11 -26.34
C GLY A 124 4.61 -0.84 -27.34
N LEU A 125 5.58 -1.63 -26.89
CA LEU A 125 6.28 -2.62 -27.71
C LEU A 125 5.43 -3.89 -27.86
N VAL A 126 4.41 -3.80 -28.71
CA VAL A 126 3.50 -4.88 -29.07
C VAL A 126 3.18 -4.77 -30.56
N ASN A 127 3.03 -5.90 -31.25
CA ASN A 127 2.70 -5.88 -32.68
C ASN A 127 1.22 -5.54 -32.92
N LYS A 128 0.35 -5.79 -31.94
CA LYS A 128 -1.10 -5.55 -32.02
C LYS A 128 -1.59 -4.75 -30.80
N PRO A 129 -1.41 -3.43 -30.77
CA PRO A 129 -1.99 -2.60 -29.72
C PRO A 129 -3.51 -2.69 -29.74
N MET A 130 -4.13 -2.83 -28.58
CA MET A 130 -5.58 -3.04 -28.45
C MET A 130 -6.15 -2.28 -27.26
N THR A 131 -7.42 -1.93 -27.36
CA THR A 131 -8.21 -1.32 -26.30
C THR A 131 -9.41 -2.22 -26.04
N PHE A 132 -9.60 -2.64 -24.78
CA PHE A 132 -10.66 -3.56 -24.37
C PHE A 132 -11.68 -2.83 -23.49
N ASP A 133 -12.96 -3.06 -23.75
CA ASP A 133 -13.98 -2.86 -22.72
C ASP A 133 -13.83 -3.92 -21.62
N ILE A 134 -14.04 -3.54 -20.36
CA ILE A 134 -13.84 -4.43 -19.22
C ILE A 134 -14.74 -5.66 -19.25
N ASP A 135 -16.00 -5.53 -19.67
CA ASP A 135 -16.95 -6.64 -19.64
C ASP A 135 -16.65 -7.65 -20.76
N ASP A 136 -16.26 -7.17 -21.93
CA ASP A 136 -15.81 -8.03 -23.03
C ASP A 136 -14.48 -8.72 -22.73
N LEU A 137 -13.58 -8.03 -22.03
CA LEU A 137 -12.34 -8.62 -21.57
C LEU A 137 -12.62 -9.77 -20.59
N LEU A 138 -13.44 -9.55 -19.56
CA LEU A 138 -13.77 -10.56 -18.56
C LEU A 138 -14.49 -11.77 -19.16
N LYS A 139 -15.44 -11.58 -20.10
CA LYS A 139 -16.13 -12.69 -20.79
C LYS A 139 -15.20 -13.58 -21.60
N SER A 140 -14.13 -13.00 -22.14
CA SER A 140 -13.27 -13.70 -23.09
C SER A 140 -12.03 -14.35 -22.44
N MET A 141 -11.83 -14.17 -21.13
CA MET A 141 -10.65 -14.65 -20.42
C MET A 141 -10.95 -15.90 -19.58
N PRO A 142 -9.97 -16.80 -19.37
CA PRO A 142 -10.13 -17.97 -18.52
C PRO A 142 -10.04 -17.55 -17.04
N ILE A 143 -11.17 -17.12 -16.48
CA ILE A 143 -11.22 -16.68 -15.08
C ILE A 143 -11.07 -17.87 -14.13
N GLU A 144 -10.20 -17.71 -13.15
CA GLU A 144 -9.95 -18.66 -12.07
C GLU A 144 -9.70 -17.94 -10.74
N GLU A 145 -9.84 -18.68 -9.64
CA GLU A 145 -9.45 -18.21 -8.31
C GLU A 145 -8.06 -18.75 -7.97
N ARG A 146 -7.15 -17.87 -7.54
CA ARG A 146 -5.81 -18.21 -7.03
C ARG A 146 -5.66 -17.70 -5.61
N VAL A 147 -5.30 -18.59 -4.69
CA VAL A 147 -5.01 -18.18 -3.31
C VAL A 147 -3.54 -17.77 -3.21
N LEU A 148 -3.30 -16.47 -2.99
CA LEU A 148 -1.95 -15.89 -3.04
C LEU A 148 -1.62 -15.13 -1.75
N ARG A 149 -0.32 -15.01 -1.46
CA ARG A 149 0.18 -14.11 -0.42
C ARG A 149 0.38 -12.72 -1.00
N LEU A 150 -0.27 -11.72 -0.41
CA LEU A 150 0.05 -10.32 -0.63
C LEU A 150 1.04 -9.90 0.46
N ARG A 151 2.22 -9.40 0.06
CA ARG A 151 3.24 -8.87 0.97
C ARG A 151 3.47 -7.39 0.67
N CYS A 152 3.08 -6.52 1.60
CA CYS A 152 3.39 -5.11 1.47
C CYS A 152 4.85 -4.84 1.90
N VAL A 153 5.47 -3.82 1.29
CA VAL A 153 6.81 -3.34 1.66
C VAL A 153 6.84 -2.78 3.08
N GLU A 154 5.70 -2.31 3.60
CA GLU A 154 5.52 -1.81 4.98
C GLU A 154 5.45 -2.94 6.03
N ALA A 155 5.99 -4.11 5.72
CA ALA A 155 6.13 -5.24 6.61
C ALA A 155 4.84 -5.91 7.13
N TRP A 156 3.68 -5.71 6.49
CA TRP A 156 2.45 -6.50 6.71
C TRP A 156 2.14 -7.44 5.53
N ALA A 157 1.27 -8.44 5.74
CA ALA A 157 0.93 -9.44 4.72
C ALA A 157 -0.46 -10.01 4.91
N MET A 158 -1.09 -10.43 3.81
CA MET A 158 -2.38 -11.09 3.77
C MET A 158 -2.33 -12.36 2.92
N ALA A 159 -3.30 -13.25 3.14
CA ALA A 159 -3.59 -14.41 2.31
C ALA A 159 -4.96 -14.19 1.67
N VAL A 160 -5.02 -13.97 0.35
CA VAL A 160 -6.23 -13.52 -0.34
C VAL A 160 -6.55 -14.45 -1.51
N PRO A 161 -7.80 -14.94 -1.64
CA PRO A 161 -8.27 -15.68 -2.81
C PRO A 161 -8.64 -14.71 -3.94
N TRP A 162 -7.68 -14.39 -4.81
CA TRP A 162 -7.90 -13.48 -5.94
C TRP A 162 -8.65 -14.17 -7.08
N THR A 163 -9.64 -13.49 -7.65
CA THR A 163 -10.34 -13.94 -8.86
C THR A 163 -9.87 -13.13 -10.07
N GLY A 164 -9.47 -13.81 -11.15
CA GLY A 164 -9.00 -13.14 -12.37
C GLY A 164 -8.44 -14.12 -13.38
N PHE A 165 -7.63 -13.63 -14.32
CA PHE A 165 -6.96 -14.44 -15.34
C PHE A 165 -5.46 -14.14 -15.37
N ALA A 166 -4.66 -15.05 -15.92
CA ALA A 166 -3.22 -14.83 -16.07
C ALA A 166 -2.93 -13.72 -17.08
N LEU A 167 -2.04 -12.78 -16.75
CA LEU A 167 -1.63 -11.71 -17.66
C LEU A 167 -1.10 -12.25 -19.01
N SER A 168 -0.47 -13.43 -19.01
CA SER A 168 -0.01 -14.10 -20.23
C SER A 168 -1.13 -14.35 -21.26
N GLU A 169 -2.36 -14.61 -20.82
CA GLU A 169 -3.50 -14.80 -21.72
C GLU A 169 -3.92 -13.51 -22.41
N LEU A 170 -3.79 -12.37 -21.74
CA LEU A 170 -3.97 -11.05 -22.34
C LEU A 170 -2.83 -10.74 -23.32
N LEU A 171 -1.58 -10.99 -22.93
CA LEU A 171 -0.41 -10.69 -23.75
C LEU A 171 -0.41 -11.45 -25.09
N LYS A 172 -0.89 -12.71 -25.11
CA LYS A 172 -1.05 -13.47 -26.37
C LYS A 172 -1.89 -12.74 -27.42
N ARG A 173 -2.82 -11.87 -27.02
CA ARG A 173 -3.70 -11.13 -27.95
C ARG A 173 -3.01 -9.95 -28.61
N VAL A 174 -2.01 -9.38 -27.96
CA VAL A 174 -1.33 -8.17 -28.42
C VAL A 174 0.04 -8.44 -29.05
N GLU A 175 0.53 -9.68 -28.97
CA GLU A 175 1.77 -10.13 -29.62
C GLU A 175 2.98 -9.25 -29.22
N PRO A 176 3.41 -9.33 -27.94
CA PRO A 176 4.59 -8.60 -27.46
C PRO A 176 5.87 -8.98 -28.21
#